data_AF-A0A845JV54-F1
#
_entry.id   AF-A0A845JV54-F1
#
_cell.length_a   1.000
_cell.length_b   1.000
_cell.length_c   1.000
_cell.angle_alpha   90.00
_cell.angle_beta   90.00
_cell.angle_gamma   90.00
#
_symmetry.space_group_name_H-M   'P 1'
#
loop_
_entity.id
_entity.type
_entity.pdbx_description
1 polymer ?
#
loop_
_entity_poly.entity_id
_entity_poly.type
_entity_poly.pdbx_seq_one_letter_code
_entity_poly.pdbx_strand_id
1 'polypeptide(L)'
;MSAGCLGLYTTWFLFRSYESFKNQPLKGKKILSATQFVFFLNFLASIALSALLASLVYIFIFDFFYLFLFNFIFCFLISIRWFDFSFKLLQKVALANLEINTDKKGFFVVCKGFKSESNLSVSPVFTDAGFMTLGENQVTFKGTFINKIFNFKNISNIEKTSLENLKISTNPSSNNEPHFFLISLKEQFYPFRSRENRDKIYKFISSSLKNPSAHYVN
;
A
#
# COMPACT_ATOMS: atom_id res chain seq x y z
N MET A 1 -15.15 -24.58 -4.43
CA MET A 1 -15.32 -23.48 -5.41
C MET A 1 -15.41 -24.11 -6.79
N SER A 2 -16.50 -23.89 -7.53
CA SER A 2 -16.66 -24.43 -8.88
C SER A 2 -15.72 -23.71 -9.87
N ALA A 3 -15.33 -24.39 -10.95
CA ALA A 3 -14.47 -23.80 -12.00
C ALA A 3 -15.06 -22.51 -12.58
N GLY A 4 -16.40 -22.42 -12.67
CA GLY A 4 -17.10 -21.20 -13.09
C GLY A 4 -16.91 -20.02 -12.13
N CYS A 5 -16.97 -20.23 -10.81
CA CYS A 5 -16.70 -19.17 -9.84
C CYS A 5 -15.26 -18.67 -9.93
N LEU A 6 -14.30 -19.58 -10.15
CA LEU A 6 -12.89 -19.22 -10.33
C LEU A 6 -12.70 -18.39 -11.61
N GLY A 7 -13.31 -18.81 -12.72
CA GLY A 7 -13.26 -18.11 -14.00
C GLY A 7 -13.88 -16.71 -13.96
N LEU A 8 -15.01 -16.55 -13.27
CA LEU A 8 -15.62 -15.23 -13.05
C LEU A 8 -14.72 -14.34 -12.18
N TYR A 9 -14.14 -14.90 -11.12
CA TYR A 9 -13.23 -14.16 -10.24
C TYR A 9 -11.96 -13.70 -10.97
N THR A 10 -11.34 -14.57 -11.78
CA THR A 10 -10.15 -14.22 -12.56
C THR A 10 -10.47 -13.17 -13.63
N THR A 11 -11.58 -13.33 -14.35
CA THR A 11 -12.01 -12.36 -15.38
C THR A 11 -12.28 -10.99 -14.76
N TRP A 12 -12.98 -10.97 -13.62
CA TRP A 12 -13.23 -9.74 -12.88
C TRP A 12 -11.94 -9.08 -12.36
N PHE A 13 -11.00 -9.88 -11.85
CA PHE A 13 -9.70 -9.37 -11.39
C PHE A 13 -8.89 -8.76 -12.55
N LEU A 14 -8.83 -9.45 -13.70
CA LEU A 14 -8.15 -8.97 -14.90
C LEU A 14 -8.78 -7.68 -15.43
N PHE A 15 -10.11 -7.63 -15.50
CA PHE A 15 -10.86 -6.44 -15.89
C PHE A 15 -10.50 -5.24 -15.00
N ARG A 16 -10.49 -5.43 -13.67
CA ARG A 16 -10.15 -4.37 -12.72
C ARG A 16 -8.71 -3.90 -12.84
N SER A 17 -7.77 -4.82 -13.06
CA SER A 17 -6.36 -4.50 -13.29
C SER A 17 -6.20 -3.69 -14.58
N TYR A 18 -6.90 -4.09 -15.65
CA TYR A 18 -6.91 -3.38 -16.92
C TYR A 18 -7.49 -1.96 -16.80
N GLU A 19 -8.64 -1.80 -16.16
CA GLU A 19 -9.23 -0.47 -15.93
C GLU A 19 -8.29 0.43 -15.14
N SER A 20 -7.70 -0.10 -14.07
CA SER A 20 -6.75 0.66 -13.26
C SER A 20 -5.57 1.12 -14.09
N PHE A 21 -5.02 0.27 -14.96
CA PHE A 21 -3.91 0.61 -15.85
C PHE A 21 -4.32 1.64 -16.92
N LYS A 22 -5.51 1.49 -17.51
CA LYS A 22 -6.04 2.40 -18.53
C LYS A 22 -6.23 3.82 -17.99
N ASN A 23 -6.70 3.94 -16.75
CA ASN A 23 -7.01 5.22 -16.12
C ASN A 23 -5.77 6.00 -15.62
N GLN A 24 -4.57 5.40 -15.67
CA GLN A 24 -3.35 6.05 -15.17
C GLN A 24 -2.65 6.90 -16.24
N PRO A 25 -2.07 8.05 -15.86
CA PRO A 25 -1.12 8.77 -16.72
C PRO A 25 0.16 7.95 -16.92
N LEU A 26 0.98 8.31 -17.92
CA LEU A 26 2.21 7.57 -18.27
C LEU A 26 3.15 7.35 -17.07
N LYS A 27 3.38 8.38 -16.24
CA LYS A 27 4.17 8.26 -15.00
C LYS A 27 3.51 7.29 -14.00
N GLY A 28 2.19 7.33 -13.87
CA GLY A 28 1.43 6.40 -13.02
C GLY A 28 1.50 4.95 -13.50
N LYS A 29 1.42 4.69 -14.81
CA LYS A 29 1.57 3.34 -15.38
C LYS A 29 2.91 2.69 -14.99
N LYS A 30 4.00 3.46 -14.96
CA LYS A 30 5.31 2.98 -14.49
C LYS A 30 5.27 2.57 -13.02
N ILE A 31 4.66 3.39 -12.16
CA ILE A 31 4.50 3.08 -10.73
C ILE A 31 3.60 1.86 -10.53
N LEU A 32 2.48 1.77 -11.24
CA LEU A 32 1.58 0.62 -11.15
C LEU A 32 2.29 -0.67 -11.59
N SER A 33 3.00 -0.64 -12.71
CA SER A 33 3.81 -1.77 -13.17
C SER A 33 4.90 -2.14 -12.16
N ALA A 34 5.58 -1.15 -11.59
CA ALA A 34 6.57 -1.38 -10.54
C ALA A 34 5.95 -2.03 -9.30
N THR A 35 4.76 -1.59 -8.86
CA THR A 35 4.06 -2.23 -7.72
C THR A 35 3.69 -3.69 -8.01
N GLN A 36 3.26 -4.01 -9.23
CA GLN A 36 2.96 -5.38 -9.64
C GLN A 36 4.24 -6.24 -9.69
N PHE A 37 5.32 -5.70 -10.24
CA PHE A 37 6.61 -6.37 -10.32
C PHE A 37 7.20 -6.65 -8.94
N VAL A 38 7.15 -5.66 -8.05
CA VAL A 38 7.57 -5.76 -6.63
C VAL A 38 6.78 -6.85 -5.92
N PHE A 39 5.46 -6.93 -6.13
CA PHE A 39 4.64 -8.02 -5.58
C PHE A 39 5.07 -9.39 -6.10
N PHE A 40 5.32 -9.52 -7.41
CA PHE A 40 5.79 -10.76 -8.03
C PHE A 40 7.15 -11.21 -7.47
N LEU A 41 8.10 -10.29 -7.31
CA LEU A 41 9.37 -10.59 -6.68
C LEU A 41 9.21 -11.04 -5.22
N ASN A 42 8.30 -10.41 -4.46
CA ASN A 42 8.04 -10.81 -3.09
C ASN A 42 7.46 -12.23 -3.00
N PHE A 43 6.60 -12.58 -3.96
CA PHE A 43 6.03 -13.92 -4.09
C PHE A 43 7.12 -14.96 -4.39
N LEU A 44 8.01 -14.70 -5.36
CA LEU A 44 9.12 -15.59 -5.68
C LEU A 44 10.10 -15.76 -4.53
N ALA A 45 10.47 -14.66 -3.86
CA ALA A 45 11.34 -14.69 -2.69
C ALA A 45 10.71 -15.52 -1.55
N SER A 46 9.40 -15.41 -1.38
CA SER A 46 8.67 -16.21 -0.39
C SER A 46 8.66 -17.69 -0.73
N ILE A 47 8.49 -18.07 -2.01
CA ILE A 47 8.64 -19.46 -2.45
C ILE A 47 10.04 -19.97 -2.15
N ALA A 48 11.08 -19.21 -2.52
CA ALA A 48 12.47 -19.61 -2.33
C ALA A 48 12.81 -19.81 -0.84
N LEU A 49 12.42 -18.87 0.03
CA LEU A 49 12.64 -18.99 1.47
C LEU A 49 11.92 -20.22 2.06
N SER A 50 10.71 -20.48 1.61
CA SER A 50 9.89 -21.60 2.10
C SER A 50 10.43 -22.95 1.64
N ALA A 51 10.92 -23.02 0.40
CA ALA A 51 11.61 -24.19 -0.12
C ALA A 51 12.87 -24.47 0.70
N LEU A 52 13.70 -23.46 0.97
CA LEU A 52 14.92 -23.61 1.77
C LEU A 52 14.61 -24.12 3.19
N LEU A 53 13.63 -23.51 3.87
CA LEU A 53 13.24 -23.93 5.23
C LEU A 53 12.64 -25.34 5.25
N ALA A 54 11.77 -25.67 4.29
CA ALA A 54 11.18 -27.01 4.19
C ALA A 54 12.24 -28.07 3.87
N SER A 55 13.20 -27.77 2.99
CA SER A 55 14.33 -28.65 2.67
C SER A 55 15.21 -28.90 3.88
N LEU A 56 15.47 -27.89 4.72
CA LEU A 56 16.21 -28.09 5.97
C LEU A 56 15.50 -29.08 6.90
N VAL A 57 14.19 -28.94 7.09
CA VAL A 57 13.42 -29.88 7.91
C VAL A 57 13.46 -31.30 7.33
N TYR A 58 13.30 -31.41 6.01
CA TYR A 58 13.33 -32.70 5.31
C TYR A 58 14.69 -33.40 5.48
N ILE A 59 15.80 -32.70 5.23
CA ILE A 59 17.15 -33.27 5.30
C ILE A 59 17.57 -33.60 6.74
N PHE A 60 17.22 -32.76 7.72
CA PHE A 60 17.77 -32.88 9.08
C PHE A 60 16.86 -33.60 10.09
N ILE A 61 15.54 -33.67 9.87
CA ILE A 61 14.61 -34.22 10.86
C ILE A 61 14.05 -35.56 10.39
N PHE A 62 13.36 -35.58 9.24
CA PHE A 62 12.71 -36.79 8.75
C PHE A 62 12.42 -36.69 7.25
N ASP A 63 12.86 -37.69 6.49
CA ASP A 63 12.57 -37.85 5.05
C ASP A 63 11.11 -38.27 4.83
N PHE A 64 10.18 -37.35 5.08
CA PHE A 64 8.75 -37.55 4.85
C PHE A 64 8.18 -36.43 3.99
N PHE A 65 7.72 -36.79 2.79
CA PHE A 65 7.23 -35.85 1.79
C PHE A 65 6.08 -34.96 2.30
N TYR A 66 5.13 -35.51 3.05
CA TYR A 66 4.02 -34.71 3.57
C TYR A 66 4.47 -33.70 4.64
N LEU A 67 5.51 -34.03 5.43
CA LEU A 67 6.08 -33.10 6.39
C LEU A 67 6.82 -31.96 5.67
N PHE A 68 7.53 -32.26 4.58
CA PHE A 68 8.10 -31.24 3.70
C PHE A 68 7.00 -30.31 3.16
N LEU A 69 5.93 -30.88 2.59
CA LEU A 69 4.85 -30.10 1.99
C LEU A 69 4.14 -29.22 3.03
N PHE A 70 3.87 -29.76 4.22
CA PHE A 70 3.30 -28.99 5.32
C PHE A 70 4.19 -27.81 5.72
N ASN A 71 5.48 -28.05 5.93
CA ASN A 71 6.44 -26.99 6.30
C ASN A 71 6.59 -25.96 5.18
N PHE A 72 6.61 -26.39 3.92
CA PHE A 72 6.67 -25.49 2.78
C PHE A 72 5.47 -24.55 2.76
N ILE A 73 4.25 -25.09 2.87
CA ILE A 73 3.02 -24.28 2.86
C ILE A 73 3.01 -23.33 4.08
N PHE A 74 3.36 -23.84 5.26
CA PHE A 74 3.38 -23.03 6.47
C PHE A 74 4.38 -21.87 6.40
N CYS A 75 5.63 -22.15 6.01
CA CYS A 75 6.67 -21.14 5.83
C CYS A 75 6.28 -20.14 4.74
N PHE A 76 5.64 -20.59 3.67
CA PHE A 76 5.19 -19.73 2.57
C PHE A 76 4.12 -18.75 3.03
N LEU A 77 3.12 -19.23 3.76
CA LEU A 77 2.04 -18.39 4.29
C LEU A 77 2.57 -17.33 5.26
N ILE A 78 3.53 -17.69 6.12
CA ILE A 78 4.19 -16.71 7.01
C ILE A 78 5.00 -15.73 6.17
N SER A 79 5.81 -16.24 5.25
CA SER A 79 6.74 -15.43 4.47
C SER A 79 6.03 -14.36 3.66
N ILE A 80 5.03 -14.76 2.86
CA ILE A 80 4.30 -13.84 2.00
C ILE A 80 3.51 -12.78 2.79
N ARG A 81 3.13 -13.11 4.03
CA ARG A 81 2.31 -12.24 4.88
C ARG A 81 3.12 -11.28 5.73
N TRP A 82 4.36 -11.64 6.09
CA TRP A 82 5.19 -10.93 7.06
C TRP A 82 6.44 -10.29 6.47
N PHE A 83 6.89 -10.72 5.29
CA PHE A 83 8.07 -10.16 4.64
C PHE A 83 7.68 -9.42 3.36
N ASP A 84 8.24 -8.23 3.20
CA ASP A 84 8.19 -7.44 1.97
C ASP A 84 9.63 -7.29 1.44
N PHE A 85 10.14 -8.32 0.76
CA PHE A 85 11.51 -8.38 0.24
C PHE A 85 11.83 -7.28 -0.77
N SER A 86 10.80 -6.68 -1.38
CA SER A 86 10.93 -5.73 -2.47
C SER A 86 10.62 -4.28 -2.06
N PHE A 87 10.44 -4.01 -0.75
CA PHE A 87 10.10 -2.69 -0.21
C PHE A 87 11.06 -1.57 -0.68
N LYS A 88 12.38 -1.80 -0.66
CA LYS A 88 13.38 -0.82 -1.13
C LYS A 88 13.35 -0.61 -2.63
N LEU A 89 12.97 -1.63 -3.40
CA LEU A 89 12.96 -1.53 -4.86
C LEU A 89 11.88 -0.54 -5.31
N LEU A 90 10.67 -0.64 -4.73
CA LEU A 90 9.60 0.30 -5.03
C LEU A 90 10.00 1.74 -4.66
N GLN A 91 10.64 1.92 -3.50
CA GLN A 91 11.12 3.23 -3.07
C GLN A 91 12.16 3.79 -4.05
N LYS A 92 13.12 2.98 -4.51
CA LYS A 92 14.12 3.39 -5.52
C LYS A 92 13.46 3.79 -6.84
N VAL A 93 12.49 3.03 -7.33
CA VAL A 93 11.78 3.34 -8.59
C VAL A 93 10.99 4.64 -8.45
N ALA A 94 10.29 4.85 -7.33
CA ALA A 94 9.57 6.09 -7.07
C ALA A 94 10.55 7.28 -7.00
N LEU A 95 11.64 7.15 -6.25
CA LEU A 95 12.68 8.18 -6.14
C LEU A 95 13.31 8.55 -7.48
N ALA A 96 13.62 7.57 -8.33
CA ALA A 96 14.19 7.81 -9.65
C ALA A 96 13.26 8.62 -10.58
N ASN A 97 11.95 8.60 -10.31
CA ASN A 97 10.96 9.34 -11.08
C ASN A 97 10.47 10.62 -10.37
N LEU A 98 10.88 10.84 -9.11
CA LEU A 98 10.63 12.06 -8.36
C LEU A 98 11.70 13.09 -8.71
N GLU A 99 11.32 14.14 -9.43
CA GLU A 99 12.18 15.31 -9.72
C GLU A 99 12.46 16.19 -8.48
N ILE A 100 12.21 15.66 -7.27
CA ILE A 100 12.19 16.42 -6.02
C ILE A 100 13.31 15.93 -5.11
N ASN A 101 14.14 16.85 -4.63
CA ASN A 101 15.01 16.65 -3.45
C ASN A 101 14.12 16.29 -2.27
N THR A 102 13.94 14.98 -2.05
CA THR A 102 13.18 14.48 -0.92
C THR A 102 14.09 14.50 0.29
N ASP A 103 13.96 15.54 1.10
CA ASP A 103 14.43 15.50 2.47
C ASP A 103 13.82 14.24 3.12
N LYS A 104 14.67 13.36 3.64
CA LYS A 104 14.34 12.03 4.20
C LYS A 104 13.39 12.05 5.42
N LYS A 105 12.72 13.18 5.70
CA LYS A 105 11.85 13.41 6.88
C LYS A 105 10.38 13.02 6.65
N GLY A 106 10.08 12.16 5.68
CA GLY A 106 8.72 11.77 5.32
C GLY A 106 8.49 10.25 5.30
N PHE A 107 7.22 9.86 5.38
CA PHE A 107 6.78 8.48 5.32
C PHE A 107 6.62 8.02 3.85
N PHE A 108 7.24 6.93 3.43
CA PHE A 108 7.08 6.38 2.07
C PHE A 108 5.77 5.60 1.97
N VAL A 109 4.88 6.08 1.11
CA VAL A 109 3.52 5.57 0.98
C VAL A 109 3.11 5.39 -0.48
N VAL A 110 2.25 4.40 -0.71
CA VAL A 110 1.48 4.25 -1.94
C VAL A 110 0.09 4.83 -1.70
N CYS A 111 -0.29 5.83 -2.49
CA CYS A 111 -1.57 6.52 -2.40
C CYS A 111 -2.48 6.09 -3.56
N LYS A 112 -3.69 5.60 -3.23
CA LYS A 112 -4.71 5.21 -4.21
C LYS A 112 -5.96 6.07 -4.02
N GLY A 113 -6.40 6.76 -5.06
CA GLY A 113 -7.64 7.56 -5.02
C GLY A 113 -8.83 6.80 -5.59
N PHE A 114 -10.01 6.91 -4.94
CA PHE A 114 -11.26 6.27 -5.36
C PHE A 114 -12.41 7.27 -5.45
N LYS A 115 -13.26 7.12 -6.49
CA LYS A 115 -14.38 8.03 -6.81
C LYS A 115 -15.73 7.68 -6.19
N SER A 116 -15.89 6.49 -5.63
CA SER A 116 -17.15 6.08 -4.99
C SER A 116 -16.89 5.83 -3.52
N GLU A 117 -17.87 6.11 -2.65
CA GLU A 117 -17.82 5.83 -1.21
C GLU A 117 -17.90 4.32 -0.91
N SER A 118 -18.36 3.51 -1.86
CA SER A 118 -18.51 2.07 -1.68
C SER A 118 -17.15 1.33 -1.68
N ASN A 119 -16.93 0.51 -0.65
CA ASN A 119 -15.74 -0.35 -0.54
C ASN A 119 -15.79 -1.54 -1.53
N LEU A 120 -16.96 -1.88 -2.06
CA LEU A 120 -17.14 -2.98 -3.00
C LEU A 120 -16.99 -2.50 -4.45
N SER A 121 -16.06 -3.11 -5.18
CA SER A 121 -16.00 -3.10 -6.65
C SER A 121 -15.43 -1.87 -7.39
N VAL A 122 -14.81 -0.90 -6.72
CA VAL A 122 -14.33 0.31 -7.42
C VAL A 122 -12.83 0.18 -7.76
N SER A 123 -12.48 0.31 -9.04
CA SER A 123 -11.08 0.43 -9.48
C SER A 123 -10.51 1.79 -9.03
N PRO A 124 -9.25 1.85 -8.55
CA PRO A 124 -8.68 3.14 -8.16
C PRO A 124 -8.56 4.02 -9.40
N VAL A 125 -8.96 5.28 -9.26
CA VAL A 125 -8.87 6.31 -10.31
C VAL A 125 -7.41 6.58 -10.65
N PHE A 126 -6.55 6.53 -9.63
CA PHE A 126 -5.11 6.55 -9.80
C PHE A 126 -4.40 5.80 -8.67
N THR A 127 -3.17 5.37 -8.92
CA THR A 127 -2.23 4.89 -7.90
C THR A 127 -0.92 5.65 -8.10
N ASP A 128 -0.42 6.25 -7.03
CA ASP A 128 0.87 6.94 -7.02
C ASP A 128 1.70 6.47 -5.82
N ALA A 129 3.02 6.64 -5.88
CA ALA A 129 3.94 6.32 -4.80
C ALA A 129 4.86 7.52 -4.55
N GLY A 130 5.13 7.79 -3.29
CA GLY A 130 5.98 8.90 -2.89
C GLY A 130 6.02 9.09 -1.38
N PHE A 131 6.28 10.32 -0.96
CA PHE A 131 6.49 10.65 0.45
C PHE A 131 5.34 11.48 1.01
N MET A 132 4.88 11.08 2.19
CA MET A 132 3.92 11.81 3.00
C MET A 132 4.66 12.54 4.11
N THR A 133 4.42 13.84 4.20
CA THR A 133 5.01 14.72 5.22
C THR A 133 3.89 15.29 6.08
N LEU A 134 4.13 15.31 7.38
CA LEU A 134 3.21 15.88 8.37
C LEU A 134 3.66 17.32 8.63
N GLY A 135 2.84 18.29 8.24
CA GLY A 135 3.01 19.71 8.59
C GLY A 135 1.96 20.14 9.60
N GLU A 136 2.17 21.28 10.25
CA GLU A 136 1.36 21.75 11.40
C GLU A 136 -0.15 21.70 11.16
N ASN A 137 -0.62 22.21 10.01
CA ASN A 137 -2.04 22.29 9.65
C ASN A 137 -2.45 21.47 8.43
N GLN A 138 -1.53 20.68 7.86
CA GLN A 138 -1.79 19.92 6.65
C GLN A 138 -0.91 18.68 6.55
N VAL A 139 -1.43 17.66 5.88
CA VAL A 139 -0.64 16.50 5.46
C VAL A 139 -0.39 16.60 3.97
N THR A 140 0.88 16.58 3.56
CA THR A 140 1.25 16.72 2.15
C THR A 140 1.79 15.41 1.63
N PHE A 141 1.12 14.85 0.63
CA PHE A 141 1.61 13.74 -0.17
C PHE A 141 2.29 14.27 -1.43
N LYS A 142 3.58 13.98 -1.57
CA LYS A 142 4.37 14.25 -2.78
C LYS A 142 4.65 12.93 -3.48
N GLY A 143 3.83 12.63 -4.48
CA GLY A 143 3.92 11.45 -5.33
C GLY A 143 4.80 11.69 -6.56
N THR A 144 4.97 10.63 -7.34
CA THR A 144 5.77 10.66 -8.59
C THR A 144 5.11 11.55 -9.65
N PHE A 145 3.78 11.71 -9.60
CA PHE A 145 3.06 12.55 -10.55
C PHE A 145 1.93 13.38 -9.93
N ILE A 146 1.48 13.06 -8.71
CA ILE A 146 0.49 13.86 -7.97
C ILE A 146 1.12 14.45 -6.71
N ASN A 147 0.94 15.75 -6.52
CA ASN A 147 1.10 16.41 -5.24
C ASN A 147 -0.29 16.68 -4.65
N LYS A 148 -0.63 16.03 -3.53
CA LYS A 148 -1.92 16.22 -2.85
C LYS A 148 -1.69 16.79 -1.45
N ILE A 149 -2.38 17.88 -1.16
CA ILE A 149 -2.40 18.48 0.17
C ILE A 149 -3.74 18.13 0.81
N PHE A 150 -3.68 17.47 1.96
CA PHE A 150 -4.83 17.18 2.80
C PHE A 150 -4.91 18.25 3.89
N ASN A 151 -5.75 19.27 3.64
CA ASN A 151 -6.12 20.23 4.67
C ASN A 151 -7.10 19.55 5.63
N PHE A 152 -6.89 19.67 6.95
CA PHE A 152 -7.77 19.05 7.94
C PHE A 152 -9.23 19.49 7.83
N LYS A 153 -9.49 20.70 7.31
CA LYS A 153 -10.85 21.18 7.03
C LYS A 153 -11.60 20.35 5.98
N ASN A 154 -10.87 19.72 5.05
CA ASN A 154 -11.45 18.98 3.93
C ASN A 154 -11.52 17.46 4.20
N ILE A 155 -10.98 17.00 5.33
CA ILE A 155 -11.02 15.59 5.74
C ILE A 155 -12.32 15.37 6.52
N SER A 156 -13.17 14.48 6.02
CA SER A 156 -14.43 14.12 6.67
C SER A 156 -14.24 13.02 7.70
N ASN A 157 -13.43 12.02 7.38
CA ASN A 157 -13.16 10.90 8.27
C ASN A 157 -11.79 10.28 7.98
N ILE A 158 -11.24 9.60 8.99
CA ILE A 158 -10.01 8.84 8.91
C ILE A 158 -10.18 7.49 9.58
N GLU A 159 -9.83 6.41 8.88
CA GLU A 159 -10.02 5.04 9.32
C GLU A 159 -8.76 4.20 9.17
N LYS A 160 -8.51 3.31 10.13
CA LYS A 160 -7.44 2.31 10.04
C LYS A 160 -8.00 1.03 9.42
N THR A 161 -7.70 0.79 8.15
CA THR A 161 -8.25 -0.37 7.42
C THR A 161 -7.42 -1.64 7.61
N SER A 162 -6.11 -1.51 7.79
CA SER A 162 -5.23 -2.64 8.09
C SER A 162 -3.95 -2.18 8.77
N LEU A 163 -3.04 -3.10 9.13
CA LEU A 163 -1.75 -2.79 9.77
C LEU A 163 -0.93 -1.73 9.04
N GLU A 164 -0.96 -1.73 7.70
CA GLU A 164 -0.20 -0.81 6.85
C GLU A 164 -1.07 0.25 6.17
N ASN A 165 -2.41 0.10 6.23
CA ASN A 165 -3.32 0.89 5.43
C ASN A 165 -4.15 1.85 6.28
N LEU A 166 -4.28 3.06 5.76
CA LEU A 166 -5.06 4.13 6.32
C LEU A 166 -5.96 4.70 5.23
N LYS A 167 -7.25 4.84 5.53
CA LYS A 167 -8.24 5.45 4.63
C LYS A 167 -8.50 6.87 5.10
N ILE A 168 -8.28 7.84 4.22
CA ILE A 168 -8.67 9.24 4.45
C ILE A 168 -9.85 9.51 3.53
N SER A 169 -11.01 9.78 4.11
CA SER A 169 -12.17 10.28 3.39
C SER A 169 -12.10 11.80 3.36
N THR A 170 -12.33 12.37 2.19
CA THR A 170 -12.33 13.83 1.98
C THR A 170 -13.66 14.26 1.42
N ASN A 171 -14.07 15.48 1.72
CA ASN A 171 -15.19 16.11 1.03
C ASN A 171 -14.65 16.72 -0.27
N PRO A 172 -14.90 16.10 -1.45
CA PRO A 172 -14.35 16.60 -2.70
C PRO A 172 -14.97 17.95 -3.03
N SER A 173 -14.15 18.93 -3.40
CA SER A 173 -14.65 20.24 -3.84
C SER A 173 -15.14 20.23 -5.29
N SER A 174 -14.84 19.17 -6.04
CA SER A 174 -15.31 18.97 -7.42
C SER A 174 -15.60 17.50 -7.70
N ASN A 175 -16.51 17.23 -8.65
CA ASN A 175 -16.90 15.87 -9.05
C ASN A 175 -15.75 15.00 -9.59
N ASN A 176 -14.61 15.60 -9.93
CA ASN A 176 -13.45 14.88 -10.45
C ASN A 176 -12.47 14.45 -9.35
N GLU A 177 -12.60 14.94 -8.12
CA GLU A 177 -11.72 14.55 -7.03
C GLU A 177 -12.13 13.19 -6.42
N PRO A 178 -11.17 12.41 -5.91
CA PRO A 178 -11.47 11.21 -5.16
C PRO A 178 -12.24 11.52 -3.87
N HIS A 179 -13.24 10.70 -3.56
CA HIS A 179 -13.96 10.74 -2.28
C HIS A 179 -13.11 10.17 -1.14
N PHE A 180 -12.30 9.16 -1.43
CA PHE A 180 -11.38 8.62 -0.42
C PHE A 180 -10.02 8.23 -1.01
N PHE A 181 -9.02 8.28 -0.13
CA PHE A 181 -7.64 7.94 -0.41
C PHE A 181 -7.22 6.77 0.48
N LEU A 182 -6.75 5.69 -0.12
CA LEU A 182 -6.13 4.58 0.59
C LEU A 182 -4.61 4.78 0.56
N ILE A 183 -4.05 5.05 1.73
CA ILE A 183 -2.62 5.24 1.96
C ILE A 183 -2.07 3.93 2.51
N SER A 184 -1.15 3.32 1.78
CA SER A 184 -0.46 2.09 2.18
C SER A 184 0.99 2.42 2.52
N LEU A 185 1.42 2.22 3.77
CA LEU A 185 2.80 2.44 4.19
C LEU A 185 3.69 1.30 3.66
N LYS A 186 4.77 1.66 2.95
CA LYS A 186 5.67 0.70 2.27
C LYS A 186 7.15 0.92 2.57
N GLU A 187 7.44 1.44 3.75
CA GLU A 187 8.80 1.80 4.17
C GLU A 187 9.68 0.63 4.60
N GLN A 188 9.09 -0.51 4.96
CA GLN A 188 9.80 -1.49 5.78
C GLN A 188 9.58 -2.91 5.30
N PHE A 189 10.61 -3.72 5.54
CA PHE A 189 10.60 -5.16 5.29
C PHE A 189 9.54 -5.90 6.13
N TYR A 190 9.26 -5.39 7.34
CA TYR A 190 8.29 -5.98 8.27
C TYR A 190 7.08 -5.06 8.49
N PRO A 191 5.85 -5.60 8.44
CA PRO A 191 4.61 -4.82 8.58
C PRO A 191 4.41 -4.25 10.00
N PHE A 192 5.06 -4.81 11.02
CA PHE A 192 4.84 -4.42 12.42
C PHE A 192 5.27 -2.99 12.72
N ARG A 193 6.36 -2.52 12.13
CA ARG A 193 6.81 -1.13 12.30
C ARG A 193 6.00 -0.15 11.45
N SER A 194 5.45 -0.58 10.32
CA SER A 194 4.48 0.19 9.54
C SER A 194 3.22 0.51 10.37
N ARG A 195 2.83 -0.36 11.32
CA ARG A 195 1.71 -0.12 12.25
C ARG A 195 1.96 1.08 13.15
N GLU A 196 3.16 1.21 13.69
CA GLU A 196 3.52 2.33 14.57
C GLU A 196 3.48 3.65 13.79
N ASN A 197 4.05 3.67 12.58
CA ASN A 197 4.03 4.85 11.71
C ASN A 197 2.60 5.23 11.28
N ARG A 198 1.78 4.23 10.93
CA ARG A 198 0.34 4.43 10.67
C ARG A 198 -0.38 5.03 11.87
N ASP A 199 -0.10 4.52 13.07
CA ASP A 199 -0.72 5.01 14.30
C ASP A 199 -0.27 6.43 14.65
N LYS A 200 0.99 6.81 14.36
CA LYS A 200 1.48 8.19 14.47
C LYS A 200 0.74 9.12 13.51
N ILE A 201 0.64 8.76 12.22
CA ILE A 201 -0.09 9.55 11.22
C ILE A 201 -1.57 9.69 11.60
N TYR A 202 -2.20 8.58 12.01
CA TYR A 202 -3.60 8.60 12.44
C TYR A 202 -3.82 9.51 13.63
N LYS A 203 -2.99 9.39 14.68
CA LYS A 203 -3.08 10.23 15.88
C LYS A 203 -2.94 11.70 15.50
N PHE A 204 -1.93 12.04 14.70
CA PHE A 204 -1.69 13.39 14.22
C PHE A 204 -2.90 13.99 13.51
N ILE A 205 -3.45 13.28 12.51
CA ILE A 205 -4.62 13.77 11.77
C ILE A 205 -5.85 13.85 12.70
N SER A 206 -6.07 12.84 13.54
CA SER A 206 -7.22 12.79 14.45
C SER A 206 -7.19 13.89 15.53
N SER A 207 -6.00 14.26 16.04
CA SER A 207 -5.85 15.35 17.00
C SER A 207 -6.13 16.70 16.35
N SER A 208 -5.62 16.92 15.14
CA SER A 208 -5.82 18.17 14.41
C SER A 208 -7.26 18.35 13.92
N LEU A 209 -8.00 17.26 13.69
CA LEU A 209 -9.44 17.30 13.42
C LEU A 209 -10.27 17.68 14.65
N LYS A 210 -9.86 17.24 15.85
CA LYS A 210 -10.58 17.54 17.10
C LYS A 210 -10.30 18.95 17.62
N ASN A 211 -9.09 19.48 17.38
CA ASN A 211 -8.65 20.79 17.84
C ASN A 211 -8.19 21.68 16.67
N PRO A 212 -9.11 22.21 15.84
CA PRO A 212 -8.75 23.10 14.72
C PRO A 212 -8.12 24.44 15.17
N SER A 213 -8.18 24.77 16.48
CA SER A 213 -7.74 26.04 17.07
C SER A 213 -6.48 25.96 17.94
N ALA A 214 -5.92 24.78 18.22
CA ALA A 214 -4.78 24.64 19.13
C ALA A 214 -3.40 24.95 18.50
N HIS A 215 -3.34 25.23 17.19
CA HIS A 215 -2.11 25.64 16.49
C HIS A 215 -2.04 27.14 16.18
N TYR A 216 -2.92 27.95 16.78
CA TYR A 216 -2.86 29.41 16.75
C TYR A 216 -2.45 30.00 18.10
N VAL A 217 -1.41 29.47 18.76
CA VAL A 217 -0.78 30.19 19.87
C VAL A 217 0.73 29.91 19.88
N ASN A 218 1.46 30.98 19.55
CA ASN A 218 2.88 31.29 19.72
C ASN A 218 3.91 30.66 18.77
#